data_AF-A0A812U868-F1
#
_entry.id   AF-A0A812U868-F1
#
_cell.length_a   1.000
_cell.length_b   1.000
_cell.length_c   1.000
_cell.angle_alpha   90.00
_cell.angle_beta   90.00
_cell.angle_gamma   90.00
#
_symmetry.space_group_name_H-M   'P 1'
#
loop_
_entity.id
_entity.type
_entity.pdbx_description
1 polymer ?
#
loop_
_entity_poly.entity_id
_entity_poly.type
_entity_poly.pdbx_seq_one_letter_code
_entity_poly.pdbx_strand_id
1 'polypeptide(L)'
;MTNCHAVELAQQSHYEVLRTMAGCLLPTDVVAFRHLFPRGRFLEFLCIDDHVSVQILARAAALRGDPVGDTRVFGQSHVAYDAAGLDPHPKKCKRNLHQATLLGADIDGVEGFVSAQRDRTLPPMLCTAETARFQAKWAVLKFAGCCAREYIRFAMDPELTASEAVRQIASGNEVTFELLKEFVLQRHNAACAAAAKQSGHASPEHASKIDIWARGQCSHVPQASLEFLRSFNGSLSGFAMLLFRSSNGCFWVSVCLVAQIRCVGHGAAAEQCPNGTMLPLVVGLALVLLLNCSWIVAVVIVVALLLFFVVNLIMRQESMLYVPCVMPGMQTPSDNPEGMRSPADRQMKFEDVFLETVDGLRIHAWFLPAGDDSATRSAPTLLFCHANAGNIGLRIPNFEHLIKRLQVNVFALDYRGYGQSEGTPSEEGLIEDALCAWRWLQKESSAGRIDAEQLFVFGRSLGGAVTIALASELQKRAQQPLPRGLILENTFTSISDVVNALFPILAFESLKKRFLRIKWESIQRVPDLEVPMLFLTGEKDEMIPPSHSRHLHARAEKSRLKRQVVFPEGHHNDTWEKGGEEYWEVQATFLQECLSQAAGSKKVNSEPVQVTETT
;
A
#
# COMPACT_ATOMS: atom_id res chain seq x y z
N MET A 1 -4.16 18.36 -35.51
CA MET A 1 -4.90 17.36 -36.30
C MET A 1 -4.55 15.99 -35.77
N THR A 2 -5.45 15.37 -35.00
CA THR A 2 -5.31 14.03 -34.42
C THR A 2 -5.60 12.99 -35.51
N ASN A 3 -4.57 12.25 -35.90
CA ASN A 3 -4.50 11.55 -37.18
C ASN A 3 -5.11 10.12 -37.11
N CYS A 4 -6.43 10.00 -37.29
CA CYS A 4 -7.04 8.74 -37.76
C CYS A 4 -7.03 8.64 -39.30
N HIS A 5 -6.87 9.75 -40.01
CA HIS A 5 -6.85 9.78 -41.48
C HIS A 5 -5.48 9.47 -42.10
N ALA A 6 -4.41 9.35 -41.31
CA ALA A 6 -3.06 9.08 -41.85
C ALA A 6 -2.97 7.73 -42.56
N VAL A 7 -3.66 6.71 -42.04
CA VAL A 7 -3.66 5.35 -42.63
C VAL A 7 -4.47 5.34 -43.93
N GLU A 8 -5.66 5.94 -43.92
CA GLU A 8 -6.52 6.06 -45.11
C GLU A 8 -5.85 6.90 -46.22
N LEU A 9 -5.19 8.00 -45.86
CA LEU A 9 -4.43 8.84 -46.79
C LEU A 9 -3.23 8.09 -47.37
N ALA A 10 -2.51 7.32 -46.55
CA ALA A 10 -1.41 6.48 -47.03
C ALA A 10 -1.91 5.40 -48.00
N GLN A 11 -2.99 4.69 -47.67
CA GLN A 11 -3.61 3.67 -48.53
C GLN A 11 -4.05 4.24 -49.87
N GLN A 12 -4.78 5.36 -49.86
CA GLN A 12 -5.23 6.03 -51.08
C GLN A 12 -4.03 6.48 -51.93
N SER A 13 -2.94 6.94 -51.29
CA SER A 13 -1.73 7.35 -51.99
C SER A 13 -1.03 6.17 -52.67
N HIS A 14 -0.94 5.00 -52.01
CA HIS A 14 -0.40 3.79 -52.62
C HIS A 14 -1.24 3.31 -53.82
N TYR A 15 -2.56 3.39 -53.72
CA TYR A 15 -3.47 3.04 -54.82
C TYR A 15 -3.29 3.97 -56.03
N GLU A 16 -3.23 5.28 -55.81
CA GLU A 16 -3.03 6.26 -56.89
C GLU A 16 -1.69 6.07 -57.59
N VAL A 17 -0.59 5.83 -56.87
CA VAL A 17 0.73 5.56 -57.48
C VAL A 17 0.66 4.34 -58.41
N LEU A 18 0.04 3.25 -57.96
CA LEU A 18 -0.05 2.03 -58.77
C LEU A 18 -0.97 2.18 -59.97
N ARG A 19 -2.12 2.85 -59.80
CA ARG A 19 -3.10 3.00 -60.88
C ARG A 19 -2.66 4.02 -61.92
N THR A 20 -2.16 5.18 -61.48
CA THR A 20 -1.87 6.31 -62.37
C THR A 20 -0.44 6.28 -62.91
N MET A 21 0.53 5.86 -62.11
CA MET A 21 1.95 5.86 -62.51
C MET A 21 2.40 4.51 -63.05
N ALA A 22 2.00 3.40 -62.41
CA ALA A 22 2.37 2.05 -62.89
C ALA A 22 1.42 1.52 -63.98
N GLY A 23 0.23 2.09 -64.12
CA GLY A 23 -0.81 1.58 -65.03
C GLY A 23 -1.30 0.17 -64.66
N CYS A 24 -1.25 -0.16 -63.37
CA CYS A 24 -1.61 -1.47 -62.80
C CYS A 24 -2.84 -1.33 -61.88
N LEU A 25 -3.41 -2.45 -61.38
CA LEU A 25 -4.64 -2.47 -60.58
C LEU A 25 -5.87 -1.94 -61.33
N LEU A 26 -5.88 -2.08 -62.66
CA LEU A 26 -7.07 -1.80 -63.45
C LEU A 26 -8.09 -2.94 -63.26
N PRO A 27 -9.41 -2.66 -63.27
CA PRO A 27 -10.44 -3.71 -63.20
C PRO A 27 -10.34 -4.76 -64.33
N THR A 28 -9.60 -4.43 -65.39
CA THR A 28 -9.33 -5.29 -66.55
C THR A 28 -7.99 -6.02 -66.49
N ASP A 29 -7.16 -5.76 -65.48
CA ASP A 29 -5.88 -6.44 -65.33
C ASP A 29 -6.10 -7.87 -64.89
N VAL A 30 -5.84 -8.80 -65.82
CA VAL A 30 -5.83 -10.24 -65.55
C VAL A 30 -4.37 -10.67 -65.39
N VAL A 31 -4.04 -11.27 -64.26
CA VAL A 31 -2.71 -11.82 -64.04
C VAL A 31 -2.74 -13.26 -64.56
N ALA A 32 -2.25 -13.52 -65.77
CA ALA A 32 -2.27 -14.90 -66.28
C ALA A 32 -1.19 -15.76 -65.59
N PHE A 33 -1.55 -17.01 -65.27
CA PHE A 33 -0.72 -17.93 -64.51
C PHE A 33 0.45 -18.52 -65.32
N ARG A 34 1.58 -18.76 -64.64
CA ARG A 34 2.76 -19.46 -65.18
C ARG A 34 2.65 -21.00 -65.14
N HIS A 35 1.67 -21.57 -64.42
CA HIS A 35 1.55 -23.02 -64.20
C HIS A 35 0.12 -23.53 -64.50
N LEU A 36 0.01 -24.81 -64.88
CA LEU A 36 -1.26 -25.50 -65.17
C LEU A 36 -1.96 -25.93 -63.86
N PHE A 37 -3.19 -25.46 -63.64
CA PHE A 37 -4.03 -25.77 -62.46
C PHE A 37 -5.44 -26.29 -62.87
N PRO A 38 -6.30 -26.77 -61.93
CA PRO A 38 -7.20 -27.91 -62.12
C PRO A 38 -8.30 -27.70 -63.17
N ARG A 39 -8.97 -28.80 -63.55
CA ARG A 39 -9.98 -28.85 -64.64
C ARG A 39 -11.22 -27.96 -64.42
N GLY A 40 -11.36 -27.25 -63.28
CA GLY A 40 -12.54 -26.46 -62.87
C GLY A 40 -12.35 -24.94 -62.87
N ARG A 41 -13.37 -24.20 -62.39
CA ARG A 41 -13.29 -22.75 -62.11
C ARG A 41 -12.41 -22.50 -60.89
N PHE A 42 -11.64 -21.42 -60.88
CA PHE A 42 -10.78 -21.05 -59.76
C PHE A 42 -10.88 -19.55 -59.45
N LEU A 43 -10.46 -19.18 -58.23
CA LEU A 43 -10.42 -17.82 -57.71
C LEU A 43 -8.99 -17.29 -57.82
N GLU A 44 -8.84 -16.09 -58.36
CA GLU A 44 -7.59 -15.35 -58.36
C GLU A 44 -7.69 -14.15 -57.44
N PHE A 45 -6.64 -13.90 -56.66
CA PHE A 45 -6.54 -12.77 -55.73
C PHE A 45 -5.32 -11.92 -56.08
N LEU A 46 -5.51 -10.62 -56.24
CA LEU A 46 -4.42 -9.63 -56.21
C LEU A 46 -4.61 -8.77 -54.96
N CYS A 47 -3.71 -8.93 -54.00
CA CYS A 47 -3.72 -8.18 -52.74
C CYS A 47 -2.52 -7.24 -52.72
N ILE A 48 -2.81 -5.94 -52.64
CA ILE A 48 -1.80 -4.89 -52.42
C ILE A 48 -2.26 -4.05 -51.25
N ASP A 49 -1.57 -4.22 -50.13
CA ASP A 49 -1.94 -3.67 -48.82
C ASP A 49 -3.36 -4.12 -48.39
N ASP A 50 -4.24 -3.20 -48.01
CA ASP A 50 -5.62 -3.53 -47.61
C ASP A 50 -6.61 -3.61 -48.80
N HIS A 51 -6.10 -3.47 -50.04
CA HIS A 51 -6.91 -3.65 -51.24
C HIS A 51 -6.77 -5.08 -51.77
N VAL A 52 -7.90 -5.74 -52.00
CA VAL A 52 -7.98 -7.09 -52.56
C VAL A 52 -8.91 -7.05 -53.76
N SER A 53 -8.40 -7.36 -54.94
CA SER A 53 -9.25 -7.67 -56.09
C SER A 53 -9.35 -9.19 -56.24
N VAL A 54 -10.56 -9.66 -56.56
CA VAL A 54 -10.87 -11.08 -56.70
C VAL A 54 -11.61 -11.31 -58.00
N GLN A 55 -11.18 -12.30 -58.78
CA GLN A 55 -11.86 -12.69 -60.01
C GLN A 55 -12.01 -14.21 -60.11
N ILE A 56 -13.13 -14.68 -60.65
CA ILE A 56 -13.29 -16.08 -61.07
C ILE A 56 -12.97 -16.21 -62.54
N LEU A 57 -11.99 -17.04 -62.84
CA LEU A 57 -11.58 -17.31 -64.20
C LEU A 57 -11.99 -18.72 -64.62
N ALA A 58 -12.56 -18.81 -65.83
CA ALA A 58 -12.68 -20.08 -66.53
C ALA A 58 -11.33 -20.43 -67.16
N ARG A 59 -10.99 -21.72 -67.20
CA ARG A 59 -9.73 -22.23 -67.77
C ARG A 59 -9.39 -21.66 -69.17
N ALA A 60 -10.40 -21.49 -70.04
CA ALA A 60 -10.20 -20.96 -71.39
C ALA A 60 -9.93 -19.44 -71.45
N ALA A 61 -10.30 -18.68 -70.41
CA ALA A 61 -9.97 -17.25 -70.29
C ALA A 61 -8.54 -17.07 -69.76
N ALA A 62 -8.13 -17.90 -68.80
CA ALA A 62 -6.78 -17.89 -68.24
C ALA A 62 -5.68 -18.24 -69.26
N LEU A 63 -5.99 -19.11 -70.24
CA LEU A 63 -5.06 -19.49 -71.31
C LEU A 63 -4.89 -18.40 -72.40
N ARG A 64 -5.71 -17.33 -72.39
CA ARG A 64 -5.65 -16.24 -73.39
C ARG A 64 -4.92 -14.98 -72.88
N GLY A 65 -4.60 -14.90 -71.59
CA GLY A 65 -3.88 -13.78 -71.00
C GLY A 65 -2.37 -13.86 -71.20
N ASP A 66 -1.68 -12.74 -70.98
CA ASP A 66 -0.21 -12.68 -71.01
C ASP A 66 0.37 -13.48 -69.83
N PRO A 67 1.05 -14.63 -70.05
CA PRO A 67 1.51 -15.56 -69.02
C PRO A 67 2.55 -14.97 -68.05
N VAL A 68 2.95 -13.72 -68.27
CA VAL A 68 3.95 -12.97 -67.49
C VAL A 68 3.35 -11.69 -66.90
N GLY A 69 2.01 -11.56 -66.89
CA GLY A 69 1.29 -10.39 -66.39
C GLY A 69 1.67 -9.99 -64.96
N ASP A 70 1.91 -10.98 -64.09
CA ASP A 70 2.39 -10.75 -62.71
C ASP A 70 3.73 -9.99 -62.70
N THR A 71 4.64 -10.37 -63.58
CA THR A 71 6.00 -9.85 -63.63
C THR A 71 6.02 -8.47 -64.24
N ARG A 72 5.14 -8.20 -65.20
CA ARG A 72 4.90 -6.85 -65.73
C ARG A 72 4.34 -5.94 -64.65
N VAL A 73 3.27 -6.37 -63.96
CA VAL A 73 2.61 -5.58 -62.91
C VAL A 73 3.58 -5.25 -61.78
N PHE A 74 4.31 -6.24 -61.27
CA PHE A 74 5.31 -5.98 -60.24
C PHE A 74 6.47 -5.12 -60.78
N GLY A 75 6.97 -5.37 -62.00
CA GLY A 75 8.04 -4.57 -62.59
C GLY A 75 7.66 -3.09 -62.71
N GLN A 76 6.46 -2.81 -63.21
CA GLN A 76 5.90 -1.44 -63.29
C GLN A 76 5.65 -0.85 -61.90
N SER A 77 5.17 -1.65 -60.95
CA SER A 77 4.94 -1.21 -59.56
C SER A 77 6.24 -0.80 -58.86
N HIS A 78 7.32 -1.57 -59.04
CA HIS A 78 8.63 -1.24 -58.48
C HIS A 78 9.17 0.06 -59.07
N VAL A 79 9.09 0.24 -60.40
CA VAL A 79 9.51 1.49 -61.06
C VAL A 79 8.68 2.69 -60.60
N ALA A 80 7.36 2.51 -60.43
CA ALA A 80 6.46 3.57 -59.96
C ALA A 80 6.70 3.94 -58.49
N TYR A 81 6.94 2.95 -57.62
CA TYR A 81 7.29 3.19 -56.22
C TYR A 81 8.63 3.90 -56.09
N ASP A 82 9.65 3.47 -56.83
CA ASP A 82 10.95 4.13 -56.88
C ASP A 82 10.81 5.59 -57.39
N ALA A 83 10.03 5.82 -58.44
CA ALA A 83 9.75 7.16 -58.96
C ALA A 83 8.97 8.05 -57.98
N ALA A 84 8.14 7.45 -57.11
CA ALA A 84 7.44 8.13 -56.03
C ALA A 84 8.28 8.28 -54.74
N GLY A 85 9.53 7.78 -54.72
CA GLY A 85 10.41 7.82 -53.55
C GLY A 85 10.02 6.89 -52.41
N LEU A 86 9.31 5.80 -52.71
CA LEU A 86 8.81 4.81 -51.76
C LEU A 86 9.57 3.49 -51.91
N ASP A 87 10.05 2.92 -50.80
CA ASP A 87 10.77 1.64 -50.80
C ASP A 87 9.82 0.47 -50.45
N PRO A 88 9.59 -0.50 -51.36
CA PRO A 88 8.67 -1.61 -51.10
C PRO A 88 9.20 -2.59 -50.05
N HIS A 89 8.39 -2.88 -49.02
CA HIS A 89 8.80 -3.78 -47.93
C HIS A 89 8.90 -5.25 -48.40
N PRO A 90 10.05 -5.95 -48.23
CA PRO A 90 10.27 -7.30 -48.78
C PRO A 90 9.23 -8.36 -48.35
N LYS A 91 8.75 -8.29 -47.10
CA LYS A 91 7.69 -9.18 -46.58
C LYS A 91 6.32 -9.04 -47.29
N LYS A 92 6.08 -7.95 -48.03
CA LYS A 92 4.86 -7.69 -48.80
C LYS A 92 4.99 -8.09 -50.27
N CYS A 93 6.19 -8.43 -50.75
CA CYS A 93 6.46 -8.84 -52.12
C CYS A 93 6.30 -10.36 -52.32
N LYS A 94 5.16 -10.94 -51.92
CA LYS A 94 4.92 -12.39 -52.05
C LYS A 94 4.23 -12.71 -53.38
N ARG A 95 4.63 -13.82 -54.04
CA ARG A 95 4.07 -14.29 -55.32
C ARG A 95 3.83 -15.80 -55.30
N ASN A 96 2.89 -16.27 -56.12
CA ASN A 96 2.61 -17.69 -56.36
C ASN A 96 2.38 -18.52 -55.08
N LEU A 97 1.66 -17.95 -54.12
CA LEU A 97 1.33 -18.66 -52.89
C LEU A 97 0.09 -19.53 -53.08
N HIS A 98 0.20 -20.81 -52.72
CA HIS A 98 -0.95 -21.72 -52.63
C HIS A 98 -1.62 -21.68 -51.25
N GLN A 99 -0.89 -21.20 -50.24
CA GLN A 99 -1.39 -20.94 -48.88
C GLN A 99 -0.79 -19.63 -48.37
N ALA A 100 -1.59 -18.78 -47.73
CA ALA A 100 -1.14 -17.49 -47.22
C ALA A 100 -1.97 -17.03 -46.02
N THR A 101 -1.33 -16.38 -45.04
CA THR A 101 -2.05 -15.57 -44.07
C THR A 101 -2.23 -14.16 -44.63
N LEU A 102 -3.48 -13.74 -44.83
CA LEU A 102 -3.85 -12.41 -45.28
C LEU A 102 -4.77 -11.78 -44.23
N LEU A 103 -4.39 -10.58 -43.74
CA LEU A 103 -5.18 -9.78 -42.80
C LEU A 103 -5.64 -10.55 -41.54
N GLY A 104 -4.82 -11.49 -41.08
CA GLY A 104 -5.09 -12.30 -39.88
C GLY A 104 -5.92 -13.57 -40.10
N ALA A 105 -6.28 -13.89 -41.35
CA ALA A 105 -6.91 -15.14 -41.75
C ALA A 105 -5.93 -16.00 -42.57
N ASP A 106 -5.88 -17.29 -42.27
CA ASP A 106 -5.16 -18.29 -43.05
C ASP A 106 -6.04 -18.73 -44.23
N ILE A 107 -5.51 -18.61 -45.45
CA ILE A 107 -6.15 -18.97 -46.70
C ILE A 107 -5.40 -20.13 -47.34
N ASP A 108 -6.13 -21.18 -47.71
CA ASP A 108 -5.63 -22.33 -48.45
C ASP A 108 -6.34 -22.41 -49.81
N GLY A 109 -5.59 -22.11 -50.87
CA GLY A 109 -6.09 -22.14 -52.24
C GLY A 109 -6.12 -23.54 -52.87
N VAL A 110 -5.55 -24.56 -52.23
CA VAL A 110 -5.58 -25.95 -52.71
C VAL A 110 -6.86 -26.63 -52.22
N GLU A 111 -7.16 -26.47 -50.94
CA GLU A 111 -8.30 -27.08 -50.28
C GLU A 111 -9.53 -26.15 -50.23
N GLY A 112 -9.37 -24.86 -50.54
CA GLY A 112 -10.45 -23.86 -50.60
C GLY A 112 -10.90 -23.33 -49.23
N PHE A 113 -10.03 -23.36 -48.22
CA PHE A 113 -10.37 -22.96 -46.84
C PHE A 113 -9.92 -21.53 -46.50
N VAL A 114 -10.74 -20.81 -45.73
CA VAL A 114 -10.38 -19.55 -45.05
C VAL A 114 -10.67 -19.74 -43.56
N SER A 115 -9.65 -19.65 -42.71
CA SER A 115 -9.77 -19.87 -41.26
C SER A 115 -9.05 -18.81 -40.43
N ALA A 116 -9.45 -18.64 -39.17
CA ALA A 116 -8.69 -17.83 -38.21
C ALA A 116 -7.30 -18.46 -37.98
N GLN A 117 -6.32 -17.61 -37.65
CA GLN A 117 -4.94 -18.02 -37.41
C GLN A 117 -4.84 -19.17 -36.38
N ARG A 118 -4.36 -20.33 -36.85
CA ARG A 118 -4.34 -21.57 -36.05
C ARG A 118 -3.41 -21.48 -34.85
N ASP A 119 -2.27 -20.81 -35.00
CA ASP A 119 -1.28 -20.56 -33.95
C ASP A 119 -1.81 -19.72 -32.78
N ARG A 120 -2.76 -18.81 -33.07
CA ARG A 120 -3.37 -17.93 -32.05
C ARG A 120 -4.61 -18.52 -31.39
N THR A 121 -5.34 -19.36 -32.12
CA THR A 121 -6.63 -19.93 -31.66
C THR A 121 -6.48 -21.26 -30.93
N LEU A 122 -5.46 -22.06 -31.29
CA LEU A 122 -5.25 -23.39 -30.73
C LEU A 122 -4.87 -23.41 -29.22
N PRO A 123 -3.97 -22.55 -28.71
CA PRO A 123 -3.61 -22.58 -27.28
C PRO A 123 -4.78 -22.24 -26.33
N PRO A 124 -5.60 -21.20 -26.58
CA PRO A 124 -6.80 -20.93 -25.78
C PRO A 124 -7.81 -22.08 -25.82
N MET A 125 -7.99 -22.71 -26.98
CA MET A 125 -8.93 -23.83 -27.16
C MET A 125 -8.49 -25.09 -26.40
N LEU A 126 -7.21 -25.45 -26.46
CA LEU A 126 -6.64 -26.56 -25.70
C LEU A 126 -6.76 -26.34 -24.19
N CYS A 127 -6.49 -25.12 -23.73
CA CYS A 127 -6.61 -24.75 -22.33
C CYS A 127 -8.08 -24.85 -21.84
N THR A 128 -9.03 -24.41 -22.67
CA THR A 128 -10.48 -24.49 -22.39
C THR A 128 -10.99 -25.94 -22.37
N ALA A 129 -10.48 -26.79 -23.26
CA ALA A 129 -10.86 -28.20 -23.33
C ALA A 129 -10.34 -29.01 -22.13
N GLU A 130 -9.10 -28.75 -21.68
CA GLU A 130 -8.51 -29.42 -20.52
C GLU A 130 -9.16 -28.98 -19.20
N THR A 131 -9.49 -27.70 -19.04
CA THR A 131 -10.25 -27.22 -17.87
C THR A 131 -11.67 -27.81 -17.81
N ALA A 132 -12.33 -28.00 -18.95
CA ALA A 132 -13.65 -28.64 -19.02
C ALA A 132 -13.61 -30.14 -18.65
N ARG A 133 -12.49 -30.84 -18.87
CA ARG A 133 -12.29 -32.24 -18.44
C ARG A 133 -12.16 -32.39 -16.93
N PHE A 134 -11.53 -31.43 -16.25
CA PHE A 134 -11.28 -31.52 -14.80
C PHE A 134 -12.49 -31.17 -13.92
N GLN A 135 -13.47 -30.43 -14.43
CA GLN A 135 -14.61 -29.94 -13.63
C GLN A 135 -15.98 -30.35 -14.21
N ALA A 136 -16.22 -31.65 -14.29
CA ALA A 136 -17.46 -32.22 -14.86
C ALA A 136 -18.71 -32.15 -13.94
N LYS A 137 -18.90 -31.09 -13.13
CA LYS A 137 -20.06 -30.97 -12.23
C LYS A 137 -20.96 -29.74 -12.40
N TRP A 138 -20.64 -28.80 -13.30
CA TRP A 138 -21.43 -27.57 -13.47
C TRP A 138 -21.98 -27.39 -14.90
N ALA A 139 -23.26 -27.01 -15.01
CA ALA A 139 -23.99 -26.83 -16.27
C ALA A 139 -23.33 -25.81 -17.21
N VAL A 140 -22.68 -24.78 -16.66
CA VAL A 140 -21.97 -23.72 -17.41
C VAL A 140 -20.71 -24.26 -18.11
N LEU A 141 -19.99 -25.20 -17.49
CA LEU A 141 -18.80 -25.83 -18.08
C LEU A 141 -19.18 -26.91 -19.11
N LYS A 142 -20.32 -27.58 -18.92
CA LYS A 142 -20.94 -28.41 -19.96
C LYS A 142 -21.32 -27.58 -21.19
N PHE A 143 -21.87 -26.37 -20.99
CA PHE A 143 -22.20 -25.45 -22.08
C PHE A 143 -20.94 -25.00 -22.85
N ALA A 144 -19.89 -24.54 -22.15
CA ALA A 144 -18.63 -24.16 -22.79
C ALA A 144 -17.95 -25.33 -23.53
N GLY A 145 -17.97 -26.53 -22.95
CA GLY A 145 -17.44 -27.75 -23.59
C GLY A 145 -18.25 -28.27 -24.78
N CYS A 146 -19.57 -27.98 -24.84
CA CYS A 146 -20.40 -28.22 -26.01
C CYS A 146 -20.15 -27.17 -27.11
N CYS A 147 -20.10 -25.88 -26.76
CA CYS A 147 -19.81 -24.80 -27.69
C CYS A 147 -18.44 -24.97 -28.35
N ALA A 148 -17.40 -25.35 -27.60
CA ALA A 148 -16.07 -25.60 -28.16
C ALA A 148 -16.05 -26.80 -29.11
N ARG A 149 -16.75 -27.89 -28.77
CA ARG A 149 -16.82 -29.10 -29.61
C ARG A 149 -17.57 -28.87 -30.92
N GLU A 150 -18.71 -28.20 -30.86
CA GLU A 150 -19.50 -27.88 -32.05
C GLU A 150 -18.81 -26.81 -32.91
N TYR A 151 -18.13 -25.83 -32.31
CA TYR A 151 -17.31 -24.88 -33.06
C TYR A 151 -16.16 -25.57 -33.81
N ILE A 152 -15.48 -26.54 -33.19
CA ILE A 152 -14.45 -27.36 -33.85
C ILE A 152 -15.05 -28.20 -34.98
N ARG A 153 -16.23 -28.79 -34.76
CA ARG A 153 -16.94 -29.59 -35.78
C ARG A 153 -17.37 -28.74 -36.98
N PHE A 154 -17.90 -27.54 -36.73
CA PHE A 154 -18.32 -26.57 -37.76
C PHE A 154 -17.15 -25.91 -38.49
N ALA A 155 -16.02 -25.72 -37.82
CA ALA A 155 -14.78 -25.24 -38.42
C ALA A 155 -14.12 -26.29 -39.34
N MET A 156 -14.49 -27.56 -39.21
CA MET A 156 -13.92 -28.71 -39.92
C MET A 156 -14.92 -29.36 -40.90
N ASP A 157 -16.14 -28.83 -41.07
CA ASP A 157 -17.17 -29.39 -41.96
C ASP A 157 -16.93 -28.94 -43.43
N PRO A 158 -16.60 -29.87 -44.35
CA PRO A 158 -16.28 -29.54 -45.75
C PRO A 158 -17.48 -29.16 -46.62
N GLU A 159 -18.74 -29.44 -46.23
CA GLU A 159 -19.90 -29.08 -47.05
C GLU A 159 -20.38 -27.64 -46.80
N LEU A 160 -20.03 -27.06 -45.66
CA LEU A 160 -20.43 -25.71 -45.22
C LEU A 160 -19.43 -24.60 -45.61
N THR A 161 -18.36 -24.93 -46.32
CA THR A 161 -17.33 -23.97 -46.81
C THR A 161 -17.74 -23.21 -48.07
N ALA A 162 -18.71 -23.70 -48.83
CA ALA A 162 -19.17 -23.04 -50.06
C ALA A 162 -20.47 -22.25 -49.83
N SER A 163 -20.38 -21.05 -49.24
CA SER A 163 -21.56 -20.22 -48.93
C SER A 163 -21.43 -18.79 -49.50
N GLU A 164 -22.58 -18.28 -49.96
CA GLU A 164 -22.97 -16.97 -50.54
C GLU A 164 -21.89 -16.01 -51.08
N ALA A 165 -20.82 -15.71 -50.34
CA ALA A 165 -19.66 -14.98 -50.87
C ALA A 165 -19.06 -15.70 -52.08
N VAL A 166 -18.88 -17.03 -52.01
CA VAL A 166 -18.43 -17.83 -53.17
C VAL A 166 -19.44 -17.78 -54.33
N ARG A 167 -20.75 -17.61 -54.05
CA ARG A 167 -21.79 -17.47 -55.08
C ARG A 167 -21.82 -16.08 -55.71
N GLN A 168 -21.60 -15.02 -54.92
CA GLN A 168 -21.50 -13.64 -55.41
C GLN A 168 -20.21 -13.42 -56.23
N ILE A 169 -19.11 -14.03 -55.78
CA ILE A 169 -17.91 -14.08 -56.60
C ILE A 169 -18.20 -14.91 -57.87
N ALA A 170 -18.90 -16.06 -57.77
CA ALA A 170 -19.29 -16.91 -58.91
C ALA A 170 -20.29 -16.27 -59.89
N SER A 171 -21.02 -15.24 -59.48
CA SER A 171 -21.90 -14.44 -60.34
C SER A 171 -21.18 -13.27 -61.02
N GLY A 172 -19.87 -13.08 -60.79
CA GLY A 172 -19.06 -12.04 -61.44
C GLY A 172 -19.15 -10.67 -60.79
N ASN A 173 -19.63 -10.57 -59.54
CA ASN A 173 -19.68 -9.31 -58.81
C ASN A 173 -18.33 -9.03 -58.12
N GLU A 174 -17.93 -7.76 -58.08
CA GLU A 174 -16.74 -7.29 -57.36
C GLU A 174 -16.96 -7.45 -55.85
N VAL A 175 -16.05 -8.14 -55.16
CA VAL A 175 -16.14 -8.36 -53.71
C VAL A 175 -15.12 -7.49 -53.00
N THR A 176 -15.63 -6.58 -52.17
CA THR A 176 -14.81 -5.64 -51.39
C THR A 176 -14.40 -6.24 -50.05
N PHE A 177 -13.34 -5.69 -49.46
CA PHE A 177 -12.81 -6.12 -48.15
C PHE A 177 -13.86 -6.09 -47.03
N GLU A 178 -14.71 -5.07 -46.99
CA GLU A 178 -15.77 -4.96 -45.97
C GLU A 178 -16.82 -6.09 -46.10
N LEU A 179 -17.10 -6.54 -47.32
CA LEU A 179 -18.03 -7.65 -47.55
C LEU A 179 -17.46 -8.99 -47.02
N LEU A 180 -16.15 -9.20 -47.18
CA LEU A 180 -15.44 -10.37 -46.67
C LEU A 180 -15.38 -10.37 -45.13
N LYS A 181 -15.19 -9.19 -44.54
CA LYS A 181 -15.15 -8.97 -43.09
C LYS A 181 -16.52 -9.15 -42.45
N GLU A 182 -17.60 -8.64 -43.05
CA GLU A 182 -18.97 -8.89 -42.59
C GLU A 182 -19.32 -10.39 -42.61
N PHE A 183 -18.88 -11.11 -43.64
CA PHE A 183 -19.11 -12.55 -43.75
C PHE A 183 -18.47 -13.35 -42.58
N VAL A 184 -17.22 -13.03 -42.22
CA VAL A 184 -16.52 -13.67 -41.09
C VAL A 184 -17.25 -13.41 -39.77
N LEU A 185 -17.76 -12.19 -39.58
CA LEU A 185 -18.51 -11.79 -38.39
C LEU A 185 -19.88 -12.48 -38.31
N GLN A 186 -20.64 -12.53 -39.41
CA GLN A 186 -21.93 -13.21 -39.45
C GLN A 186 -21.80 -14.71 -39.16
N ARG A 187 -20.74 -15.36 -39.65
CA ARG A 187 -20.49 -16.79 -39.40
C ARG A 187 -20.12 -17.10 -37.95
N HIS A 188 -19.31 -16.23 -37.32
CA HIS A 188 -18.99 -16.33 -35.89
C HIS A 188 -20.28 -16.26 -35.05
N ASN A 189 -21.18 -15.33 -35.38
CA ASN A 189 -22.44 -15.14 -34.67
C ASN A 189 -23.42 -16.31 -34.86
N ALA A 190 -23.51 -16.87 -36.08
CA ALA A 190 -24.35 -18.03 -36.36
C ALA A 190 -23.91 -19.30 -35.60
N ALA A 191 -22.60 -19.54 -35.49
CA ALA A 191 -22.05 -20.66 -34.72
C ALA A 191 -22.38 -20.54 -33.22
N CYS A 192 -22.29 -19.32 -32.68
CA CYS A 192 -22.68 -19.03 -31.29
C CYS A 192 -24.19 -19.24 -31.06
N ALA A 193 -25.04 -18.86 -32.02
CA ALA A 193 -26.49 -19.02 -31.93
C ALA A 193 -26.96 -20.48 -32.01
N ALA A 194 -26.34 -21.30 -32.86
CA ALA A 194 -26.66 -22.73 -32.97
C ALA A 194 -26.30 -23.50 -31.69
N ALA A 195 -25.15 -23.19 -31.09
CA ALA A 195 -24.71 -23.77 -29.82
C ALA A 195 -25.65 -23.41 -28.65
N ALA A 196 -26.22 -22.20 -28.66
CA ALA A 196 -27.21 -21.76 -27.66
C ALA A 196 -28.57 -22.47 -27.78
N LYS A 197 -28.95 -22.94 -28.99
CA LYS A 197 -30.22 -23.62 -29.24
C LYS A 197 -30.21 -25.08 -28.76
N GLN A 198 -29.09 -25.78 -28.93
CA GLN A 198 -28.94 -27.18 -28.49
C GLN A 198 -28.77 -27.35 -26.98
N SER A 199 -28.31 -26.33 -26.26
CA SER A 199 -28.20 -26.36 -24.80
C SER A 199 -29.53 -26.17 -24.06
N GLY A 200 -30.63 -25.96 -24.81
CA GLY A 200 -32.00 -25.91 -24.28
C GLY A 200 -32.32 -24.67 -23.44
N HIS A 201 -31.57 -23.57 -23.58
CA HIS A 201 -31.68 -22.39 -22.71
C HIS A 201 -31.98 -21.05 -23.41
N ALA A 202 -32.50 -21.07 -24.64
CA ALA A 202 -32.89 -19.83 -25.33
C ALA A 202 -34.35 -19.83 -25.79
N SER A 203 -35.16 -18.90 -25.24
CA SER A 203 -36.44 -18.51 -25.85
C SER A 203 -36.20 -17.67 -27.12
N PRO A 204 -37.16 -17.61 -28.08
CA PRO A 204 -36.98 -16.94 -29.37
C PRO A 204 -36.58 -15.46 -29.30
N GLU A 205 -36.90 -14.77 -28.19
CA GLU A 205 -36.55 -13.35 -27.98
C GLU A 205 -35.05 -13.09 -27.78
N HIS A 206 -34.28 -14.07 -27.29
CA HIS A 206 -32.83 -13.90 -27.12
C HIS A 206 -32.07 -13.95 -28.46
N ALA A 207 -32.60 -14.65 -29.45
CA ALA A 207 -32.01 -14.72 -30.78
C ALA A 207 -32.17 -13.42 -31.57
N SER A 208 -33.24 -12.64 -31.36
CA SER A 208 -33.46 -11.38 -32.10
C SER A 208 -32.63 -10.20 -31.57
N LYS A 209 -32.23 -10.20 -30.28
CA LYS A 209 -31.39 -9.13 -29.72
C LYS A 209 -29.94 -9.15 -30.21
N ILE A 210 -29.45 -10.31 -30.65
CA ILE A 210 -28.14 -10.42 -31.31
C ILE A 210 -28.22 -9.84 -32.74
N ASP A 211 -29.40 -9.88 -33.37
CA ASP A 211 -29.65 -9.38 -34.74
C ASP A 211 -29.70 -7.84 -34.83
N ILE A 212 -30.06 -7.15 -33.73
CA ILE A 212 -30.19 -5.67 -33.68
C ILE A 212 -28.84 -4.95 -33.74
N TRP A 213 -27.76 -5.56 -33.22
CA TRP A 213 -26.43 -4.94 -33.23
C TRP A 213 -25.81 -4.89 -34.64
N ALA A 214 -26.32 -5.70 -35.58
CA ALA A 214 -25.81 -5.81 -36.94
C ALA A 214 -26.36 -4.77 -37.94
N ARG A 215 -27.40 -3.97 -37.59
CA ARG A 215 -28.06 -3.07 -38.57
C ARG A 215 -27.86 -1.56 -38.37
N GLY A 216 -26.97 -1.13 -37.48
CA GLY A 216 -26.46 0.25 -37.48
C GLY A 216 -27.47 1.40 -37.28
N GLN A 217 -28.71 1.15 -36.84
CA GLN A 217 -29.69 2.21 -36.57
C GLN A 217 -29.80 2.49 -35.07
N CYS A 218 -29.04 3.47 -34.58
CA CYS A 218 -29.22 4.07 -33.25
C CYS A 218 -29.70 5.53 -33.38
N SER A 219 -30.99 5.71 -33.60
CA SER A 219 -31.68 6.98 -33.34
C SER A 219 -32.48 6.80 -32.06
N HIS A 220 -31.86 7.09 -30.90
CA HIS A 220 -32.45 7.46 -29.59
C HIS A 220 -31.46 7.11 -28.47
N VAL A 221 -30.48 8.00 -28.24
CA VAL A 221 -29.74 8.07 -26.97
C VAL A 221 -30.12 9.39 -26.30
N PRO A 222 -30.61 9.39 -25.04
CA PRO A 222 -31.00 10.62 -24.34
C PRO A 222 -29.82 11.58 -24.16
N GLN A 223 -30.09 12.86 -24.40
CA GLN A 223 -29.10 13.96 -24.43
C GLN A 223 -28.29 14.11 -23.12
N ALA A 224 -28.83 13.66 -21.99
CA ALA A 224 -28.17 13.67 -20.67
C ALA A 224 -26.95 12.74 -20.58
N SER A 225 -26.89 11.65 -21.36
CA SER A 225 -25.75 10.72 -21.35
C SER A 225 -24.54 11.26 -22.12
N LEU A 226 -24.78 12.17 -23.07
CA LEU A 226 -23.73 12.83 -23.86
C LEU A 226 -23.07 13.99 -23.09
N GLU A 227 -23.79 14.64 -22.17
CA GLU A 227 -23.25 15.72 -21.34
C GLU A 227 -22.32 15.20 -20.22
N PHE A 228 -22.62 14.03 -19.64
CA PHE A 228 -21.75 13.37 -18.65
C PHE A 228 -20.39 12.94 -19.22
N LEU A 229 -20.33 12.59 -20.51
CA LEU A 229 -19.09 12.21 -21.19
C LEU A 229 -18.26 13.43 -21.64
N ARG A 230 -18.88 14.62 -21.74
CA ARG A 230 -18.17 15.87 -22.12
C ARG A 230 -17.54 16.60 -20.93
N SER A 231 -17.92 16.29 -19.69
CA SER A 231 -17.36 16.94 -18.49
C SER A 231 -15.98 16.41 -18.07
N PHE A 232 -15.53 15.28 -18.63
CA PHE A 232 -14.17 14.76 -18.43
C PHE A 232 -13.21 15.31 -19.48
N ASN A 233 -12.84 16.58 -19.34
CA ASN A 233 -11.84 17.24 -20.18
C ASN A 233 -10.67 17.69 -19.30
N GLY A 234 -9.65 16.82 -19.14
CA GLY A 234 -8.39 17.17 -18.48
C GLY A 234 -7.69 16.02 -17.76
N SER A 235 -6.64 15.49 -18.38
CA SER A 235 -5.53 14.75 -17.75
C SER A 235 -5.87 13.59 -16.80
N LEU A 236 -6.29 12.45 -17.36
CA LEU A 236 -6.09 11.12 -16.77
C LEU A 236 -6.12 10.09 -17.91
N SER A 237 -4.95 9.68 -18.39
CA SER A 237 -4.79 8.51 -19.26
C SER A 237 -4.91 7.25 -18.42
N GLY A 238 -6.15 6.77 -18.21
CA GLY A 238 -6.44 5.55 -17.45
C GLY A 238 -7.85 5.00 -17.69
N PHE A 239 -7.93 3.67 -17.86
CA PHE A 239 -9.10 2.79 -17.73
C PHE A 239 -10.36 3.09 -18.56
N ALA A 240 -10.61 2.28 -19.60
CA ALA A 240 -11.94 2.11 -20.16
C ALA A 240 -12.64 0.91 -19.47
N MET A 241 -13.72 1.18 -18.74
CA MET A 241 -14.49 0.20 -17.98
C MET A 241 -15.81 -0.07 -18.73
N LEU A 242 -15.96 -1.26 -19.32
CA LEU A 242 -17.23 -1.69 -19.94
C LEU A 242 -18.06 -2.47 -18.90
N LEU A 243 -19.18 -1.89 -18.48
CA LEU A 243 -20.15 -2.52 -17.59
C LEU A 243 -21.20 -3.28 -18.40
N PHE A 244 -21.32 -4.59 -18.17
CA PHE A 244 -22.46 -5.38 -18.65
C PHE A 244 -23.43 -5.71 -17.51
N ARG A 245 -24.72 -5.47 -17.74
CA ARG A 245 -25.81 -5.77 -16.81
C ARG A 245 -26.45 -7.11 -17.16
N SER A 246 -26.40 -8.08 -16.26
CA SER A 246 -27.17 -9.33 -16.34
C SER A 246 -28.52 -9.20 -15.61
N SER A 247 -29.55 -9.92 -16.09
CA SER A 247 -30.93 -9.90 -15.56
C SER A 247 -31.09 -10.38 -14.11
N ASN A 248 -30.02 -10.86 -13.47
CA ASN A 248 -30.01 -11.22 -12.04
C ASN A 248 -29.23 -10.24 -11.15
N GLY A 249 -28.94 -9.03 -11.64
CA GLY A 249 -28.40 -7.94 -10.79
C GLY A 249 -26.90 -8.03 -10.45
N CYS A 250 -26.14 -8.98 -11.01
CA CYS A 250 -24.69 -8.99 -10.90
C CYS A 250 -24.03 -8.24 -12.08
N PHE A 251 -23.22 -7.23 -11.76
CA PHE A 251 -22.36 -6.54 -12.72
C PHE A 251 -21.10 -7.37 -12.96
N TRP A 252 -20.74 -7.56 -14.23
CA TRP A 252 -19.42 -8.06 -14.62
C TRP A 252 -18.62 -6.90 -15.22
N VAL A 253 -17.41 -6.70 -14.72
CA VAL A 253 -16.44 -5.73 -15.25
C VAL A 253 -15.30 -6.54 -15.84
N SER A 254 -15.06 -6.41 -17.15
CA SER A 254 -13.82 -6.86 -17.78
C SER A 254 -12.87 -5.66 -17.91
N VAL A 255 -11.67 -5.77 -17.33
CA VAL A 255 -10.56 -4.84 -17.57
C VAL A 255 -9.48 -5.57 -18.37
N CYS A 256 -9.18 -5.08 -19.56
CA CYS A 256 -7.99 -5.48 -20.30
C CYS A 256 -6.79 -4.67 -19.78
N LEU A 257 -5.82 -5.34 -19.13
CA LEU A 257 -4.56 -4.72 -18.74
C LEU A 257 -3.52 -4.94 -19.86
N VAL A 258 -3.15 -3.90 -20.60
CA VAL A 258 -1.96 -3.90 -21.45
C VAL A 258 -0.81 -3.30 -20.65
N ALA A 259 0.08 -4.14 -20.13
CA ALA A 259 1.31 -3.69 -19.52
C ALA A 259 2.37 -3.45 -20.62
N GLN A 260 2.63 -2.18 -20.96
CA GLN A 260 3.88 -1.80 -21.63
C GLN A 260 4.87 -1.34 -20.57
N ILE A 261 5.81 -2.21 -20.20
CA ILE A 261 7.05 -1.81 -19.53
C ILE A 261 7.97 -1.25 -20.63
N ARG A 262 8.04 0.08 -20.76
CA ARG A 262 9.15 0.74 -21.45
C ARG A 262 10.23 1.03 -20.43
N CYS A 263 11.28 0.22 -20.42
CA CYS A 263 12.58 0.65 -19.91
C CYS A 263 13.10 1.76 -20.84
N VAL A 264 13.09 3.00 -20.37
CA VAL A 264 13.94 4.05 -20.90
C VAL A 264 14.97 4.33 -19.81
N GLY A 265 16.20 3.88 -20.05
CA GLY A 265 17.33 4.29 -19.21
C GLY A 265 17.59 5.79 -19.40
N HIS A 266 17.87 6.48 -18.30
CA HIS A 266 18.95 7.47 -18.16
C HIS A 266 19.01 7.92 -16.68
N GLY A 267 20.18 7.74 -16.07
CA GLY A 267 20.76 8.68 -15.10
C GLY A 267 20.16 8.84 -13.69
N ALA A 268 20.91 8.30 -12.72
CA ALA A 268 21.20 8.87 -11.39
C ALA A 268 20.15 8.83 -10.25
N ALA A 269 20.69 8.50 -9.08
CA ALA A 269 20.17 8.66 -7.70
C ALA A 269 19.01 7.75 -7.26
N ALA A 270 19.36 6.56 -6.77
CA ALA A 270 18.54 5.82 -5.82
C ALA A 270 18.98 6.18 -4.39
N GLU A 271 18.30 7.14 -3.77
CA GLU A 271 18.36 7.37 -2.31
C GLU A 271 16.94 7.35 -1.71
N GLN A 272 16.81 6.49 -0.70
CA GLN A 272 15.91 6.53 0.46
C GLN A 272 14.40 6.79 0.24
N CYS A 273 13.59 5.75 0.48
CA CYS A 273 12.18 5.89 0.83
C CYS A 273 11.90 5.10 2.13
N PRO A 274 11.56 5.75 3.26
CA PRO A 274 11.26 5.07 4.52
C PRO A 274 9.81 4.56 4.57
N ASN A 275 9.62 3.33 5.03
CA ASN A 275 8.42 2.76 5.70
C ASN A 275 6.99 3.15 5.26
N GLY A 276 6.73 3.40 3.97
CA GLY A 276 5.37 3.67 3.44
C GLY A 276 4.85 2.68 2.39
N THR A 277 5.68 1.75 1.93
CA THR A 277 5.41 0.96 0.71
C THR A 277 4.63 -0.34 0.93
N MET A 278 4.42 -0.79 2.17
CA MET A 278 3.71 -2.05 2.42
C MET A 278 2.20 -1.91 2.22
N LEU A 279 1.58 -0.80 2.60
CA LEU A 279 0.13 -0.65 2.53
C LEU A 279 -0.39 -0.61 1.07
N PRO A 280 0.19 0.16 0.14
CA PRO A 280 -0.26 0.18 -1.26
C PRO A 280 -0.01 -1.16 -1.97
N LEU A 281 1.06 -1.87 -1.60
CA LEU A 281 1.47 -3.14 -2.20
C LEU A 281 0.59 -4.29 -1.70
N VAL A 282 0.20 -4.27 -0.41
CA VAL A 282 -0.79 -5.18 0.17
C VAL A 282 -2.19 -4.92 -0.40
N VAL A 283 -2.60 -3.64 -0.55
CA VAL A 283 -3.88 -3.27 -1.16
C VAL A 283 -3.91 -3.67 -2.64
N GLY A 284 -2.84 -3.42 -3.38
CA GLY A 284 -2.71 -3.80 -4.79
C GLY A 284 -2.74 -5.33 -4.99
N LEU A 285 -2.03 -6.08 -4.15
CA LEU A 285 -2.03 -7.55 -4.19
C LEU A 285 -3.40 -8.12 -3.80
N ALA A 286 -4.07 -7.54 -2.80
CA ALA A 286 -5.42 -7.94 -2.41
C ALA A 286 -6.43 -7.72 -3.54
N LEU A 287 -6.36 -6.58 -4.24
CA LEU A 287 -7.22 -6.29 -5.38
C LEU A 287 -6.97 -7.25 -6.55
N VAL A 288 -5.71 -7.54 -6.88
CA VAL A 288 -5.35 -8.49 -7.95
C VAL A 288 -5.82 -9.92 -7.62
N LEU A 289 -5.71 -10.34 -6.36
CA LEU A 289 -6.18 -11.66 -5.90
C LEU A 289 -7.70 -11.76 -5.88
N LEU A 290 -8.41 -10.71 -5.43
CA LEU A 290 -9.88 -10.61 -5.47
C LEU A 290 -10.44 -10.70 -6.90
N LEU A 291 -9.66 -10.23 -7.88
CA LEU A 291 -10.05 -10.18 -9.29
C LEU A 291 -9.68 -11.44 -10.09
N ASN A 292 -8.69 -12.25 -9.65
CA ASN A 292 -8.15 -13.38 -10.45
C ASN A 292 -8.22 -14.76 -9.77
N CYS A 293 -8.46 -14.83 -8.46
CA CYS A 293 -8.77 -16.07 -7.78
C CYS A 293 -10.29 -16.19 -7.59
N SER A 294 -10.83 -17.40 -7.37
CA SER A 294 -12.19 -17.49 -6.81
C SER A 294 -12.21 -16.60 -5.58
N TRP A 295 -13.14 -15.65 -5.49
CA TRP A 295 -13.25 -14.66 -4.41
C TRP A 295 -13.01 -15.25 -3.00
N ILE A 296 -13.33 -16.54 -2.80
CA ILE A 296 -13.01 -17.34 -1.61
C ILE A 296 -11.51 -17.37 -1.28
N VAL A 297 -10.64 -17.68 -2.24
CA VAL A 297 -9.18 -17.73 -2.06
C VAL A 297 -8.62 -16.35 -1.73
N ALA A 298 -9.13 -15.31 -2.39
CA ALA A 298 -8.75 -13.93 -2.10
C ALA A 298 -9.16 -13.51 -0.68
N VAL A 299 -10.38 -13.84 -0.27
CA VAL A 299 -10.86 -13.63 1.11
C VAL A 299 -10.00 -14.40 2.11
N VAL A 300 -9.65 -15.66 1.84
CA VAL A 300 -8.78 -16.46 2.72
C VAL A 300 -7.40 -15.82 2.87
N ILE A 301 -6.80 -15.33 1.79
CA ILE A 301 -5.49 -14.66 1.84
C ILE A 301 -5.59 -13.36 2.64
N VAL A 302 -6.61 -12.53 2.39
CA VAL A 302 -6.80 -11.27 3.13
C VAL A 302 -7.00 -11.55 4.62
N VAL A 303 -7.84 -12.53 4.97
CA VAL A 303 -8.03 -12.93 6.37
C VAL A 303 -6.74 -13.45 6.98
N ALA A 304 -5.97 -14.27 6.26
CA ALA A 304 -4.68 -14.77 6.74
C ALA A 304 -3.66 -13.65 6.98
N LEU A 305 -3.60 -12.66 6.09
CA LEU A 305 -2.75 -11.47 6.24
C LEU A 305 -3.19 -10.59 7.42
N LEU A 306 -4.49 -10.38 7.60
CA LEU A 306 -5.04 -9.66 8.76
C LEU A 306 -4.74 -10.38 10.07
N LEU A 307 -4.93 -11.70 10.11
CA LEU A 307 -4.57 -12.52 11.27
C LEU A 307 -3.07 -12.47 11.55
N PHE A 308 -2.24 -12.61 10.53
CA PHE A 308 -0.78 -12.48 10.67
C PHE A 308 -0.39 -11.12 11.24
N PHE A 309 -0.98 -10.03 10.74
CA PHE A 309 -0.73 -8.67 11.24
C PHE A 309 -1.18 -8.51 12.70
N VAL A 310 -2.39 -8.95 13.04
CA VAL A 310 -2.93 -8.89 14.41
C VAL A 310 -2.07 -9.71 15.37
N VAL A 311 -1.67 -10.93 14.99
CA VAL A 311 -0.77 -11.77 15.81
C VAL A 311 0.57 -11.07 16.00
N ASN A 312 1.17 -10.50 14.96
CA ASN A 312 2.43 -9.75 15.10
C ASN A 312 2.28 -8.53 16.00
N LEU A 313 1.19 -7.77 15.86
CA LEU A 313 0.88 -6.61 16.71
C LEU A 313 0.77 -7.04 18.19
N ILE A 314 0.14 -8.18 18.48
CA ILE A 314 0.01 -8.73 19.83
C ILE A 314 1.36 -9.20 20.37
N MET A 315 2.14 -9.92 19.58
CA MET A 315 3.41 -10.52 20.00
C MET A 315 4.53 -9.49 20.16
N ARG A 316 4.43 -8.32 19.53
CA ARG A 316 5.47 -7.28 19.52
C ARG A 316 5.14 -6.02 20.31
N GLN A 317 4.10 -6.03 21.15
CA GLN A 317 3.72 -4.83 21.94
C GLN A 317 4.87 -4.28 22.77
N GLU A 318 5.64 -5.15 23.43
CA GLU A 318 6.80 -4.77 24.25
C GLU A 318 7.85 -4.05 23.42
N SER A 319 8.17 -4.57 22.23
CA SER A 319 9.13 -3.93 21.32
C SER A 319 8.63 -2.65 20.66
N MET A 320 7.32 -2.39 20.68
CA MET A 320 6.74 -1.15 20.17
C MET A 320 6.74 -0.04 21.23
N LEU A 321 6.53 -0.41 22.50
CA LEU A 321 6.56 0.54 23.60
C LEU A 321 7.97 0.75 24.12
N TYR A 322 8.69 -0.33 24.44
CA TYR A 322 10.03 -0.28 25.01
C TYR A 322 11.06 -0.27 23.90
N VAL A 323 11.79 0.85 23.77
CA VAL A 323 12.81 1.05 22.74
C VAL A 323 14.18 1.26 23.42
N PRO A 324 14.86 0.19 23.88
CA PRO A 324 16.16 0.28 24.51
C PRO A 324 17.24 0.95 23.67
N CYS A 325 17.18 0.75 22.35
CA CYS A 325 18.18 1.19 21.41
C CYS A 325 17.50 2.04 20.33
N VAL A 326 17.74 3.35 20.36
CA VAL A 326 17.10 4.31 19.43
C VAL A 326 17.67 4.23 18.02
N MET A 327 18.95 3.87 17.90
CA MET A 327 19.65 3.68 16.63
C MET A 327 20.63 2.51 16.78
N PRO A 328 20.83 1.68 15.75
CA PRO A 328 21.80 0.59 15.79
C PRO A 328 23.18 1.11 16.25
N GLY A 329 23.75 0.46 17.27
CA GLY A 329 25.01 0.89 17.86
C GLY A 329 24.87 2.02 18.89
N MET A 330 23.69 2.28 19.46
CA MET A 330 23.49 3.14 20.62
C MET A 330 22.80 2.36 21.75
N GLN A 331 23.36 1.21 22.12
CA GLN A 331 22.74 0.32 23.09
C GLN A 331 23.08 0.76 24.51
N THR A 332 24.37 0.93 24.79
CA THR A 332 24.88 1.36 26.09
C THR A 332 25.21 2.86 26.07
N PRO A 333 25.31 3.51 27.25
CA PRO A 333 25.74 4.90 27.30
C PRO A 333 27.06 5.15 26.57
N SER A 334 28.07 4.26 26.70
CA SER A 334 29.36 4.41 26.01
C SER A 334 29.28 4.49 24.49
N ASP A 335 28.20 3.97 23.89
CA ASP A 335 28.00 4.00 22.44
C ASP A 335 27.36 5.32 21.94
N ASN A 336 26.91 6.19 22.85
CA ASN A 336 26.25 7.43 22.49
C ASN A 336 27.21 8.48 21.87
N PRO A 337 26.67 9.55 21.27
CA PRO A 337 27.46 10.73 20.90
C PRO A 337 28.24 11.32 22.08
N GLU A 338 29.37 11.97 21.76
CA GLU A 338 30.18 12.68 22.75
C GLU A 338 29.34 13.70 23.54
N GLY A 339 29.57 13.79 24.85
CA GLY A 339 28.74 14.60 25.74
C GLY A 339 27.52 13.87 26.30
N MET A 340 27.29 12.61 25.87
CA MET A 340 26.21 11.73 26.33
C MET A 340 26.71 10.30 26.63
N ARG A 341 28.03 10.06 26.65
CA ARG A 341 28.60 8.73 26.92
C ARG A 341 28.70 8.42 28.39
N SER A 342 29.05 9.44 29.14
CA SER A 342 29.22 9.44 30.58
C SER A 342 28.97 10.85 31.10
N PRO A 343 28.46 11.04 32.33
CA PRO A 343 28.39 12.35 32.95
C PRO A 343 29.77 13.07 33.00
N ALA A 344 30.87 12.30 32.99
CA ALA A 344 32.23 12.84 32.91
C ALA A 344 32.48 13.70 31.64
N ASP A 345 31.84 13.39 30.51
CA ASP A 345 32.00 14.17 29.27
C ASP A 345 31.60 15.64 29.45
N ARG A 346 30.71 15.91 30.43
CA ARG A 346 30.23 17.25 30.79
C ARG A 346 30.79 17.74 32.12
N GLN A 347 31.87 17.12 32.60
CA GLN A 347 32.55 17.46 33.87
C GLN A 347 31.65 17.31 35.10
N MET A 348 30.62 16.46 35.02
CA MET A 348 29.74 16.18 36.15
C MET A 348 30.36 15.12 37.04
N LYS A 349 30.24 15.28 38.36
CA LYS A 349 30.53 14.22 39.32
C LYS A 349 29.42 13.17 39.24
N PHE A 350 29.79 11.90 39.25
CA PHE A 350 28.84 10.80 39.29
C PHE A 350 29.49 9.54 39.87
N GLU A 351 28.64 8.62 40.32
CA GLU A 351 28.99 7.26 40.72
C GLU A 351 28.26 6.27 39.82
N ASP A 352 29.01 5.27 39.35
CA ASP A 352 28.48 4.16 38.58
C ASP A 352 27.94 3.10 39.54
N VAL A 353 26.64 2.79 39.45
CA VAL A 353 25.93 1.95 40.42
C VAL A 353 25.31 0.77 39.70
N PHE A 354 25.50 -0.42 40.26
CA PHE A 354 24.79 -1.62 39.82
C PHE A 354 23.94 -2.16 40.97
N LEU A 355 22.64 -2.25 40.71
CA LEU A 355 21.62 -2.75 41.61
C LEU A 355 21.31 -4.20 41.28
N GLU A 356 20.88 -4.96 42.28
CA GLU A 356 20.38 -6.32 42.09
C GLU A 356 18.90 -6.35 42.47
N THR A 357 18.03 -6.68 41.51
CA THR A 357 16.59 -6.80 41.74
C THR A 357 16.26 -8.08 42.50
N VAL A 358 15.05 -8.17 43.06
CA VAL A 358 14.63 -9.38 43.81
C VAL A 358 14.56 -10.65 42.93
N ASP A 359 14.42 -10.48 41.61
CA ASP A 359 14.46 -11.54 40.61
C ASP A 359 15.88 -11.82 40.07
N GLY A 360 16.92 -11.22 40.68
CA GLY A 360 18.33 -11.53 40.42
C GLY A 360 18.92 -10.91 39.17
N LEU A 361 18.30 -9.84 38.63
CA LEU A 361 18.84 -9.10 37.49
C LEU A 361 19.73 -7.96 37.97
N ARG A 362 20.82 -7.74 37.23
CA ARG A 362 21.69 -6.58 37.45
C ARG A 362 21.19 -5.38 36.65
N ILE A 363 20.89 -4.29 37.35
CA ILE A 363 20.36 -3.03 36.79
C ILE A 363 21.39 -1.93 36.96
N HIS A 364 21.69 -1.22 35.87
CA HIS A 364 22.64 -0.13 35.82
C HIS A 364 21.99 1.21 36.18
N ALA A 365 22.69 2.03 36.96
CA ALA A 365 22.26 3.35 37.36
C ALA A 365 23.45 4.29 37.57
N TRP A 366 23.16 5.60 37.57
CA TRP A 366 24.08 6.64 37.97
C TRP A 366 23.54 7.43 39.15
N PHE A 367 24.39 7.68 40.14
CA PHE A 367 24.16 8.66 41.19
C PHE A 367 25.00 9.91 40.93
N LEU A 368 24.35 11.05 40.72
CA LEU A 368 24.97 12.33 40.42
C LEU A 368 24.74 13.27 41.61
N PRO A 369 25.74 13.52 42.47
CA PRO A 369 25.61 14.39 43.62
C PRO A 369 25.46 15.86 43.23
N ALA A 370 24.70 16.62 44.02
CA ALA A 370 24.49 18.06 43.84
C ALA A 370 25.78 18.88 44.03
N GLY A 371 26.78 18.36 44.76
CA GLY A 371 27.99 19.10 45.08
C GLY A 371 29.03 18.29 45.86
N ASP A 372 29.55 18.86 46.94
CA ASP A 372 30.38 18.14 47.91
C ASP A 372 29.53 17.27 48.86
N ASP A 373 30.17 16.55 49.79
CA ASP A 373 29.48 15.66 50.72
C ASP A 373 28.48 16.39 51.64
N SER A 374 28.72 17.67 51.95
CA SER A 374 27.79 18.46 52.75
C SER A 374 26.56 18.82 51.93
N ALA A 375 26.77 19.36 50.72
CA ALA A 375 25.70 19.71 49.79
C ALA A 375 24.86 18.48 49.43
N THR A 376 25.50 17.36 49.12
CA THR A 376 24.86 16.08 48.77
C THR A 376 23.93 15.61 49.88
N ARG A 377 24.36 15.69 51.15
CA ARG A 377 23.54 15.28 52.30
C ARG A 377 22.33 16.17 52.54
N SER A 378 22.46 17.47 52.31
CA SER A 378 21.37 18.44 52.53
C SER A 378 20.41 18.58 51.35
N ALA A 379 20.85 18.23 50.14
CA ALA A 379 20.08 18.42 48.92
C ALA A 379 18.94 17.41 48.77
N PRO A 380 17.80 17.80 48.18
CA PRO A 380 16.79 16.85 47.73
C PRO A 380 17.38 15.87 46.72
N THR A 381 16.87 14.64 46.72
CA THR A 381 17.31 13.60 45.78
C THR A 381 16.18 13.22 44.85
N LEU A 382 16.38 13.36 43.54
CA LEU A 382 15.45 12.97 42.50
C LEU A 382 15.79 11.57 41.97
N LEU A 383 14.90 10.60 42.16
CA LEU A 383 14.87 9.39 41.36
C LEU A 383 14.29 9.72 39.97
N PHE A 384 15.10 9.61 38.93
CA PHE A 384 14.72 9.93 37.55
C PHE A 384 14.33 8.68 36.76
N CYS A 385 13.04 8.54 36.49
CA CYS A 385 12.46 7.52 35.62
C CYS A 385 12.39 8.08 34.17
N HIS A 386 13.25 7.60 33.28
CA HIS A 386 13.33 8.12 31.91
C HIS A 386 12.18 7.63 31.01
N ALA A 387 11.99 8.33 29.88
CA ALA A 387 11.03 7.95 28.82
C ALA A 387 11.43 6.65 28.09
N ASN A 388 10.56 6.10 27.27
CA ASN A 388 10.69 4.77 26.68
C ASN A 388 11.84 4.55 25.67
N ALA A 389 12.42 5.62 25.10
CA ALA A 389 13.35 5.54 23.99
C ALA A 389 14.80 5.88 24.40
N GLY A 390 15.67 4.88 24.42
CA GLY A 390 17.10 5.00 24.68
C GLY A 390 17.48 4.99 26.17
N ASN A 391 18.78 5.04 26.44
CA ASN A 391 19.39 4.87 27.76
C ASN A 391 19.60 6.19 28.53
N ILE A 392 19.99 6.10 29.81
CA ILE A 392 20.26 7.25 30.70
C ILE A 392 21.34 8.20 30.18
N GLY A 393 22.26 7.74 29.33
CA GLY A 393 23.27 8.59 28.69
C GLY A 393 22.64 9.72 27.86
N LEU A 394 21.53 9.43 27.17
CA LEU A 394 20.76 10.40 26.39
C LEU A 394 19.99 11.41 27.25
N ARG A 395 20.12 11.34 28.58
CA ARG A 395 19.49 12.24 29.55
C ARG A 395 20.50 13.09 30.31
N ILE A 396 21.80 12.90 30.09
CA ILE A 396 22.85 13.67 30.75
C ILE A 396 22.64 15.19 30.64
N PRO A 397 22.27 15.78 29.48
CA PRO A 397 21.98 17.22 29.41
C PRO A 397 20.88 17.65 30.39
N ASN A 398 19.84 16.83 30.56
CA ASN A 398 18.75 17.11 31.49
C ASN A 398 19.25 17.02 32.95
N PHE A 399 20.06 16.01 33.29
CA PHE A 399 20.66 15.87 34.62
C PHE A 399 21.54 17.07 34.99
N GLU A 400 22.32 17.56 34.02
CA GLU A 400 23.14 18.76 34.18
C GLU A 400 22.29 19.98 34.58
N HIS A 401 21.16 20.18 33.90
CA HIS A 401 20.25 21.27 34.23
C HIS A 401 19.53 21.07 35.56
N LEU A 402 19.07 19.85 35.87
CA LEU A 402 18.45 19.54 37.17
C LEU A 402 19.39 19.88 38.33
N ILE A 403 20.65 19.46 38.25
CA ILE A 403 21.65 19.74 39.29
C ILE A 403 21.95 21.25 39.37
N LYS A 404 22.25 21.90 38.23
CA LYS A 404 22.65 23.31 38.21
C LYS A 404 21.52 24.27 38.60
N ARG A 405 20.28 23.97 38.20
CA ARG A 405 19.12 24.86 38.38
C ARG A 405 18.37 24.58 39.68
N LEU A 406 18.24 23.31 40.08
CA LEU A 406 17.45 22.92 41.26
C LEU A 406 18.31 22.53 42.47
N GLN A 407 19.63 22.36 42.31
CA GLN A 407 20.56 21.94 43.37
C GLN A 407 20.14 20.63 44.04
N VAL A 408 19.78 19.64 43.22
CA VAL A 408 19.32 18.31 43.66
C VAL A 408 20.36 17.24 43.32
N ASN A 409 20.41 16.17 44.11
CA ASN A 409 21.05 14.93 43.68
C ASN A 409 20.15 14.26 42.64
N VAL A 410 20.73 13.62 41.63
CA VAL A 410 19.99 12.84 40.63
C VAL A 410 20.41 11.38 40.73
N PHE A 411 19.45 10.49 40.90
CA PHE A 411 19.65 9.05 40.78
C PHE A 411 18.84 8.54 39.59
N ALA A 412 19.51 8.09 38.52
CA ALA A 412 18.88 7.66 37.29
C ALA A 412 19.26 6.23 36.97
N LEU A 413 18.27 5.37 36.70
CA LEU A 413 18.49 3.98 36.30
C LEU A 413 18.15 3.78 34.83
N ASP A 414 18.86 2.86 34.17
CA ASP A 414 18.38 2.22 32.95
C ASP A 414 17.44 1.07 33.35
N TYR A 415 16.25 1.01 32.78
CA TYR A 415 15.35 -0.13 32.99
C TYR A 415 15.97 -1.45 32.50
N ARG A 416 15.46 -2.59 32.97
CA ARG A 416 15.89 -3.91 32.47
C ARG A 416 15.82 -3.98 30.93
N GLY A 417 16.90 -4.46 30.33
CA GLY A 417 17.09 -4.50 28.87
C GLY A 417 17.49 -3.17 28.22
N TYR A 418 17.62 -2.07 28.98
CA TYR A 418 18.17 -0.79 28.52
C TYR A 418 19.63 -0.64 28.94
N GLY A 419 20.41 0.10 28.14
CA GLY A 419 21.77 0.46 28.52
C GLY A 419 22.62 -0.76 28.89
N GLN A 420 23.16 -0.74 30.11
CA GLN A 420 23.93 -1.86 30.68
C GLN A 420 23.11 -2.75 31.62
N SER A 421 21.80 -2.54 31.73
CA SER A 421 20.90 -3.36 32.55
C SER A 421 20.54 -4.67 31.85
N GLU A 422 20.53 -5.77 32.61
CA GLU A 422 20.18 -7.10 32.13
C GLU A 422 18.66 -7.27 31.92
N GLY A 423 18.25 -8.40 31.35
CA GLY A 423 16.84 -8.80 31.25
C GLY A 423 16.09 -8.27 30.02
N THR A 424 14.76 -8.27 30.09
CA THR A 424 13.86 -7.84 29.02
C THR A 424 12.73 -6.99 29.60
N PRO A 425 12.39 -5.84 29.00
CA PRO A 425 11.44 -4.89 29.57
C PRO A 425 10.00 -5.45 29.56
N SER A 426 9.30 -5.22 30.66
CA SER A 426 7.88 -5.52 30.88
C SER A 426 7.29 -4.52 31.87
N GLU A 427 5.96 -4.38 31.95
CA GLU A 427 5.35 -3.45 32.91
C GLU A 427 5.73 -3.81 34.35
N GLU A 428 5.58 -5.07 34.73
CA GLU A 428 5.95 -5.58 36.05
C GLU A 428 7.45 -5.44 36.33
N GLY A 429 8.27 -5.70 35.32
CA GLY A 429 9.73 -5.60 35.44
C GLY A 429 10.21 -4.17 35.69
N LEU A 430 9.71 -3.19 34.94
CA LEU A 430 10.07 -1.79 35.14
C LEU A 430 9.63 -1.26 36.52
N ILE A 431 8.49 -1.74 37.03
CA ILE A 431 8.04 -1.43 38.39
C ILE A 431 9.02 -2.01 39.43
N GLU A 432 9.49 -3.25 39.25
CA GLU A 432 10.48 -3.85 40.14
C GLU A 432 11.83 -3.13 40.06
N ASP A 433 12.27 -2.69 38.88
CA ASP A 433 13.50 -1.91 38.72
C ASP A 433 13.42 -0.60 39.51
N ALA A 434 12.29 0.11 39.42
CA ALA A 434 12.04 1.33 40.17
C ALA A 434 11.96 1.09 41.70
N LEU A 435 11.35 -0.03 42.13
CA LEU A 435 11.36 -0.45 43.54
C LEU A 435 12.78 -0.77 44.02
N CYS A 436 13.61 -1.37 43.17
CA CYS A 436 15.01 -1.66 43.47
C CYS A 436 15.83 -0.38 43.64
N ALA A 437 15.65 0.58 42.74
CA ALA A 437 16.24 1.91 42.85
C ALA A 437 15.80 2.63 44.14
N TRP A 438 14.53 2.53 44.51
CA TRP A 438 14.01 3.09 45.75
C TRP A 438 14.65 2.46 47.00
N ARG A 439 14.79 1.13 47.04
CA ARG A 439 15.47 0.43 48.14
C ARG A 439 16.93 0.85 48.27
N TRP A 440 17.62 1.06 47.15
CA TRP A 440 18.99 1.58 47.16
C TRP A 440 19.06 2.97 47.79
N LEU A 441 18.18 3.90 47.40
CA LEU A 441 18.10 5.23 48.01
C LEU A 441 17.83 5.18 49.52
N GLN A 442 16.94 4.27 49.98
CA GLN A 442 16.70 4.08 51.41
C GLN A 442 17.96 3.60 52.15
N LYS A 443 18.76 2.72 51.53
CA LYS A 443 20.02 2.25 52.08
C LYS A 443 21.06 3.38 52.17
N GLU A 444 21.20 4.18 51.11
CA GLU A 444 22.11 5.33 51.12
C GLU A 444 21.68 6.39 52.14
N SER A 445 20.37 6.56 52.35
CA SER A 445 19.87 7.43 53.40
C SER A 445 20.19 6.88 54.80
N SER A 446 20.02 5.57 55.00
CA SER A 446 20.39 4.91 56.26
C SER A 446 21.89 5.02 56.56
N ALA A 447 22.72 5.11 55.51
CA ALA A 447 24.16 5.39 55.61
C ALA A 447 24.50 6.88 55.84
N GLY A 448 23.50 7.75 55.88
CA GLY A 448 23.66 9.19 56.12
C GLY A 448 24.21 9.97 54.93
N ARG A 449 24.16 9.42 53.71
CA ARG A 449 24.62 10.10 52.48
C ARG A 449 23.58 11.03 51.87
N ILE A 450 22.30 10.70 52.05
CA ILE A 450 21.15 11.48 51.58
C ILE A 450 20.03 11.46 52.63
N ASP A 451 19.08 12.38 52.52
CA ASP A 451 17.95 12.48 53.45
C ASP A 451 16.70 11.76 52.92
N ALA A 452 16.20 10.80 53.69
CA ALA A 452 15.01 9.99 53.42
C ALA A 452 13.74 10.84 53.27
N GLU A 453 13.67 11.98 53.97
CA GLU A 453 12.53 12.90 53.92
C GLU A 453 12.58 13.85 52.72
N GLN A 454 13.65 13.80 51.92
CA GLN A 454 13.87 14.66 50.75
C GLN A 454 14.00 13.84 49.45
N LEU A 455 13.44 12.63 49.43
CA LEU A 455 13.40 11.78 48.24
C LEU A 455 12.18 12.11 47.36
N PHE A 456 12.41 12.53 46.13
CA PHE A 456 11.38 12.81 45.13
C PHE A 456 11.55 11.87 43.94
N VAL A 457 10.48 11.71 43.15
CA VAL A 457 10.56 10.92 41.91
C VAL A 457 10.09 11.77 40.74
N PHE A 458 10.94 11.85 39.72
CA PHE A 458 10.67 12.53 38.46
C PHE A 458 10.42 11.48 37.37
N GLY A 459 9.35 11.60 36.61
CA GLY A 459 9.07 10.71 35.49
C GLY A 459 8.58 11.44 34.26
N ARG A 460 9.19 11.16 33.11
CA ARG A 460 8.77 11.67 31.79
C ARG A 460 8.11 10.58 30.95
N SER A 461 6.95 10.86 30.36
CA SER A 461 6.26 9.93 29.45
C SER A 461 6.06 8.55 30.12
N LEU A 462 6.57 7.45 29.55
CA LEU A 462 6.58 6.13 30.20
C LEU A 462 7.13 6.18 31.64
N GLY A 463 8.19 6.95 31.87
CA GLY A 463 8.77 7.12 33.20
C GLY A 463 7.80 7.77 34.19
N GLY A 464 6.86 8.60 33.74
CA GLY A 464 5.79 9.12 34.59
C GLY A 464 4.81 8.02 35.04
N ALA A 465 4.48 7.08 34.16
CA ALA A 465 3.68 5.91 34.52
C ALA A 465 4.42 4.99 35.50
N VAL A 466 5.74 4.80 35.32
CA VAL A 466 6.62 4.08 36.25
C VAL A 466 6.63 4.77 37.62
N THR A 467 6.79 6.10 37.66
CA THR A 467 6.75 6.91 38.88
C THR A 467 5.44 6.77 39.66
N ILE A 468 4.30 6.83 38.97
CA ILE A 468 2.97 6.62 39.57
C ILE A 468 2.84 5.19 40.11
N ALA A 469 3.31 4.20 39.34
CA ALA A 469 3.26 2.79 39.75
C ALA A 469 4.13 2.51 40.97
N LEU A 470 5.35 3.05 41.02
CA LEU A 470 6.24 2.97 42.18
C LEU A 470 5.56 3.52 43.44
N ALA A 471 5.04 4.76 43.38
CA ALA A 471 4.35 5.36 44.52
C ALA A 471 3.15 4.53 44.98
N SER A 472 2.39 3.96 44.03
CA SER A 472 1.23 3.11 44.32
C SER A 472 1.64 1.81 45.01
N GLU A 473 2.71 1.17 44.54
CA GLU A 473 3.23 -0.06 45.16
C GLU A 473 3.79 0.19 46.56
N LEU A 474 4.54 1.28 46.76
CA LEU A 474 5.05 1.66 48.09
C LEU A 474 3.89 1.88 49.07
N GLN A 475 2.86 2.63 48.66
CA GLN A 475 1.69 2.91 49.50
C GLN A 475 0.87 1.64 49.80
N LYS A 476 0.62 0.79 48.80
CA LYS A 476 -0.10 -0.49 48.99
C LYS A 476 0.63 -1.45 49.92
N ARG A 477 1.96 -1.48 49.84
CA ARG A 477 2.81 -2.31 50.71
C ARG A 477 3.07 -1.69 52.08
N ALA A 478 2.51 -0.51 52.35
CA ALA A 478 2.77 0.29 53.55
C ALA A 478 4.27 0.51 53.82
N GLN A 479 5.06 0.63 52.74
CA GLN A 479 6.49 0.91 52.83
C GLN A 479 6.73 2.39 53.06
N GLN A 480 7.60 2.70 54.03
CA GLN A 480 7.98 4.06 54.38
C GLN A 480 9.50 4.26 54.23
N PRO A 481 9.96 5.49 53.95
CA PRO A 481 9.14 6.65 53.59
C PRO A 481 8.49 6.48 52.20
N LEU A 482 7.34 7.11 52.00
CA LEU A 482 6.80 7.38 50.66
C LEU A 482 7.60 8.52 49.99
N PRO A 483 7.55 8.65 48.65
CA PRO A 483 8.12 9.80 47.99
C PRO A 483 7.58 11.11 48.53
N ARG A 484 8.47 12.09 48.63
CA ARG A 484 8.16 13.41 49.14
C ARG A 484 7.28 14.20 48.18
N GLY A 485 7.44 13.95 46.89
CA GLY A 485 6.61 14.46 45.80
C GLY A 485 6.94 13.74 44.51
N LEU A 486 5.97 13.72 43.59
CA LEU A 486 6.11 13.21 42.23
C LEU A 486 6.12 14.37 41.26
N ILE A 487 7.09 14.40 40.34
CA ILE A 487 7.11 15.33 39.21
C ILE A 487 6.84 14.51 37.96
N LEU A 488 5.75 14.82 37.27
CA LEU A 488 5.21 14.07 36.14
C LEU A 488 5.20 14.97 34.91
N GLU A 489 6.03 14.65 33.92
CA GLU A 489 6.16 15.41 32.68
C GLU A 489 5.60 14.61 31.51
N ASN A 490 4.63 15.17 30.77
CA ASN A 490 4.11 14.61 29.52
C ASN A 490 3.74 13.11 29.60
N THR A 491 3.15 12.69 30.72
CA THR A 491 2.72 11.31 30.98
C THR A 491 1.26 11.07 30.61
N PHE A 492 0.85 9.80 30.58
CA PHE A 492 -0.43 9.36 30.07
C PHE A 492 -1.28 8.62 31.10
N THR A 493 -2.59 8.58 30.84
CA THR A 493 -3.61 7.93 31.68
C THR A 493 -3.55 6.39 31.62
N SER A 494 -3.42 5.84 30.42
CA SER A 494 -3.20 4.41 30.15
C SER A 494 -2.69 4.21 28.72
N ILE A 495 -2.08 3.06 28.41
CA ILE A 495 -1.73 2.70 27.03
C ILE A 495 -2.98 2.60 26.16
N SER A 496 -4.09 2.11 26.72
CA SER A 496 -5.37 2.04 25.98
C SER A 496 -5.84 3.41 25.52
N ASP A 497 -5.70 4.44 26.37
CA ASP A 497 -6.10 5.80 26.03
C ASP A 497 -5.15 6.43 25.01
N VAL A 498 -3.84 6.15 25.09
CA VAL A 498 -2.86 6.59 24.09
C VAL A 498 -3.15 5.97 22.73
N VAL A 499 -3.45 4.67 22.69
CA VAL A 499 -3.86 3.98 21.46
C VAL A 499 -5.14 4.60 20.88
N ASN A 500 -6.12 4.96 21.72
CA ASN A 500 -7.34 5.63 21.28
C ASN A 500 -7.06 7.01 20.65
N ALA A 501 -6.14 7.77 21.24
CA ALA A 501 -5.79 9.10 20.75
C ALA A 501 -5.01 9.04 19.42
N LEU A 502 -3.99 8.18 19.34
CA LEU A 502 -3.08 8.13 18.20
C LEU A 502 -3.59 7.24 17.05
N PHE A 503 -4.36 6.19 17.36
CA PHE A 503 -4.86 5.23 16.37
C PHE A 503 -6.37 5.00 16.52
N PRO A 504 -7.23 5.99 16.18
CA PRO A 504 -8.69 5.86 16.33
C PRO A 504 -9.30 4.66 15.59
N ILE A 505 -8.69 4.22 14.48
CA ILE A 505 -9.11 3.03 13.72
C ILE A 505 -8.94 1.73 14.55
N LEU A 506 -8.05 1.73 15.54
CA LEU A 506 -7.82 0.61 16.45
C LEU A 506 -8.63 0.72 17.75
N ALA A 507 -9.48 1.74 17.91
CA ALA A 507 -10.23 2.05 19.14
C ALA A 507 -11.39 1.07 19.46
N PHE A 508 -11.45 -0.11 18.82
CA PHE A 508 -12.46 -1.12 19.10
C PHE A 508 -12.27 -1.72 20.49
N GLU A 509 -13.04 -1.21 21.48
CA GLU A 509 -12.91 -1.53 22.90
C GLU A 509 -12.90 -3.05 23.22
N SER A 510 -13.77 -3.83 22.58
CA SER A 510 -13.84 -5.28 22.79
C SER A 510 -12.58 -6.01 22.32
N LEU A 511 -11.97 -5.54 21.23
CA LEU A 511 -10.75 -6.11 20.66
C LEU A 511 -9.54 -5.70 21.50
N LYS A 512 -9.41 -4.41 21.83
CA LYS A 512 -8.31 -3.90 22.67
C LYS A 512 -8.27 -4.57 24.03
N LYS A 513 -9.41 -4.70 24.73
CA LYS A 513 -9.46 -5.37 26.04
C LYS A 513 -8.99 -6.82 26.00
N ARG A 514 -9.15 -7.50 24.86
CA ARG A 514 -8.72 -8.89 24.69
C ARG A 514 -7.23 -9.03 24.36
N PHE A 515 -6.67 -8.05 23.65
CA PHE A 515 -5.37 -8.20 22.98
C PHE A 515 -4.29 -7.26 23.50
N LEU A 516 -4.63 -6.13 24.13
CA LEU A 516 -3.69 -5.22 24.75
C LEU A 516 -3.18 -5.82 26.07
N ARG A 517 -1.91 -6.22 26.09
CA ARG A 517 -1.26 -6.86 27.25
C ARG A 517 -0.64 -5.84 28.18
N ILE A 518 0.02 -4.83 27.60
CA ILE A 518 0.66 -3.74 28.34
C ILE A 518 -0.38 -2.65 28.60
N LYS A 519 -0.59 -2.27 29.87
CA LYS A 519 -1.71 -1.41 30.24
C LYS A 519 -1.26 -0.05 30.77
N TRP A 520 -0.28 -0.04 31.68
CA TRP A 520 0.17 1.15 32.42
C TRP A 520 -0.99 2.02 32.90
N GLU A 521 -1.87 1.46 33.74
CA GLU A 521 -3.11 2.08 34.21
C GLU A 521 -2.88 3.20 35.26
N SER A 522 -2.17 4.26 34.89
CA SER A 522 -1.91 5.43 35.75
C SER A 522 -3.20 6.02 36.31
N ILE A 523 -4.26 6.10 35.50
CA ILE A 523 -5.55 6.68 35.87
C ILE A 523 -6.29 5.90 36.97
N GLN A 524 -5.97 4.62 37.13
CA GLN A 524 -6.51 3.79 38.21
C GLN A 524 -5.69 3.91 39.50
N ARG A 525 -4.40 4.25 39.39
CA ARG A 525 -3.47 4.36 40.53
C ARG A 525 -3.52 5.74 41.19
N VAL A 526 -3.57 6.80 40.39
CA VAL A 526 -3.52 8.20 40.87
C VAL A 526 -4.60 8.58 41.90
N PRO A 527 -5.87 8.16 41.79
CA PRO A 527 -6.92 8.56 42.73
C PRO A 527 -6.64 8.20 44.19
N ASP A 528 -5.90 7.12 44.42
CA ASP A 528 -5.62 6.62 45.76
C ASP A 528 -4.32 7.17 46.35
N LEU A 529 -3.48 7.85 45.57
CA LEU A 529 -2.18 8.33 46.01
C LEU A 529 -2.29 9.60 46.86
N GLU A 530 -1.67 9.58 48.04
CA GLU A 530 -1.65 10.71 48.97
C GLU A 530 -0.44 11.65 48.75
N VAL A 531 0.53 11.21 47.96
CA VAL A 531 1.80 11.90 47.67
C VAL A 531 1.53 13.20 46.87
N PRO A 532 2.26 14.31 47.13
CA PRO A 532 2.20 15.52 46.32
C PRO A 532 2.54 15.25 44.86
N MET A 533 1.88 15.94 43.94
CA MET A 533 2.11 15.77 42.50
C MET A 533 2.20 17.10 41.77
N LEU A 534 3.26 17.26 40.99
CA LEU A 534 3.42 18.32 40.01
C LEU A 534 3.27 17.73 38.61
N PHE A 535 2.34 18.27 37.83
CA PHE A 535 2.10 17.90 36.44
C PHE A 535 2.65 18.99 35.52
N LEU A 536 3.71 18.66 34.78
CA LEU A 536 4.33 19.50 33.75
C LEU A 536 3.83 19.03 32.39
N THR A 537 3.19 19.92 31.63
CA THR A 537 2.49 19.56 30.38
C THR A 537 2.94 20.47 29.25
N GLY A 538 3.51 19.93 28.18
CA GLY A 538 3.68 20.65 26.92
C GLY A 538 2.35 20.72 26.16
N GLU A 539 1.85 21.91 25.81
CA GLU A 539 0.56 22.04 25.12
C GLU A 539 0.63 21.54 23.66
N LYS A 540 1.81 21.51 23.06
CA LYS A 540 2.07 21.03 21.69
C LYS A 540 2.62 19.61 21.66
N ASP A 541 2.43 18.85 22.72
CA ASP A 541 2.83 17.44 22.76
C ASP A 541 2.15 16.63 21.64
N GLU A 542 2.97 16.17 20.72
CA GLU A 542 2.61 15.44 19.51
C GLU A 542 2.47 13.93 19.73
N MET A 543 2.90 13.41 20.88
CA MET A 543 2.87 11.99 21.23
C MET A 543 1.78 11.67 22.25
N ILE A 544 1.66 12.47 23.30
CA ILE A 544 0.72 12.28 24.39
C ILE A 544 -0.13 13.54 24.53
N PRO A 545 -1.41 13.51 24.11
CA PRO A 545 -2.24 14.71 24.18
C PRO A 545 -2.30 15.33 25.59
N PRO A 546 -2.24 16.66 25.73
CA PRO A 546 -2.27 17.34 27.03
C PRO A 546 -3.47 16.99 27.92
N SER A 547 -4.57 16.53 27.31
CA SER A 547 -5.77 16.06 28.01
C SER A 547 -5.48 14.92 28.99
N HIS A 548 -4.50 14.06 28.72
CA HIS A 548 -4.13 12.97 29.63
C HIS A 548 -3.58 13.52 30.96
N SER A 549 -2.67 14.49 30.90
CA SER A 549 -2.12 15.16 32.09
C SER A 549 -3.23 15.88 32.87
N ARG A 550 -4.12 16.61 32.18
CA ARG A 550 -5.30 17.24 32.79
C ARG A 550 -6.20 16.23 33.51
N HIS A 551 -6.45 15.07 32.90
CA HIS A 551 -7.26 14.01 33.51
C HIS A 551 -6.59 13.39 34.74
N LEU A 552 -5.28 13.13 34.69
CA LEU A 552 -4.54 12.64 35.85
C LEU A 552 -4.56 13.64 37.00
N HIS A 553 -4.31 14.93 36.72
CA HIS A 553 -4.37 15.98 37.73
C HIS A 553 -5.77 16.12 38.36
N ALA A 554 -6.83 16.06 37.53
CA ALA A 554 -8.20 16.07 38.01
C ALA A 554 -8.47 14.89 38.97
N ARG A 555 -7.99 13.70 38.62
CA ARG A 555 -8.19 12.45 39.36
C ARG A 555 -7.27 12.28 40.57
N ALA A 556 -6.23 13.10 40.75
CA ALA A 556 -5.38 13.12 41.95
C ALA A 556 -6.15 13.74 43.14
N GLU A 557 -7.20 13.08 43.62
CA GLU A 557 -8.12 13.61 44.63
C GLU A 557 -7.56 13.53 46.06
N LYS A 558 -6.82 12.44 46.36
CA LYS A 558 -6.22 12.24 47.69
C LYS A 558 -4.84 12.88 47.86
N SER A 559 -4.25 13.39 46.78
CA SER A 559 -2.94 14.02 46.84
C SER A 559 -2.94 15.22 47.80
N ARG A 560 -1.99 15.27 48.73
CA ARG A 560 -1.91 16.35 49.73
C ARG A 560 -1.57 17.72 49.14
N LEU A 561 -1.01 17.75 47.93
CA LEU A 561 -0.69 18.95 47.16
C LEU A 561 -0.67 18.57 45.68
N LYS A 562 -1.44 19.25 44.84
CA LYS A 562 -1.38 19.06 43.39
C LYS A 562 -1.22 20.38 42.64
N ARG A 563 -0.36 20.36 41.63
CA ARG A 563 -0.06 21.49 40.75
C ARG A 563 -0.11 21.02 39.31
N GLN A 564 -0.66 21.84 38.43
CA GLN A 564 -0.55 21.62 36.99
C GLN A 564 -0.05 22.90 36.34
N VAL A 565 1.00 22.78 35.54
CA VAL A 565 1.54 23.86 34.72
C VAL A 565 1.60 23.39 33.27
N VAL A 566 1.16 24.28 32.38
CA VAL A 566 1.07 24.04 30.94
C VAL A 566 2.03 24.99 30.24
N PHE A 567 2.93 24.45 29.42
CA PHE A 567 3.89 25.20 28.64
C PHE A 567 3.39 25.31 27.20
N PRO A 568 2.92 26.50 26.74
CA PRO A 568 2.25 26.66 25.45
C PRO A 568 3.06 26.20 24.24
N GLU A 569 4.39 26.33 24.31
CA GLU A 569 5.32 25.99 23.22
C GLU A 569 6.04 24.65 23.44
N GLY A 570 5.75 23.93 24.53
CA GLY A 570 6.40 22.67 24.87
C GLY A 570 5.86 21.50 24.03
N HIS A 571 6.78 20.72 23.46
CA HIS A 571 6.53 19.43 22.82
C HIS A 571 6.97 18.29 23.75
N HIS A 572 6.77 17.05 23.32
CA HIS A 572 6.95 15.87 24.18
C HIS A 572 8.34 15.79 24.86
N ASN A 573 9.40 16.16 24.14
CA ASN A 573 10.79 16.00 24.58
C ASN A 573 11.53 17.31 24.93
N ASP A 574 10.98 18.46 24.54
CA ASP A 574 11.64 19.78 24.65
C ASP A 574 10.90 20.75 25.60
N THR A 575 9.91 20.26 26.35
CA THR A 575 9.13 21.09 27.30
C THR A 575 10.03 21.88 28.26
N TRP A 576 11.11 21.27 28.75
CA TRP A 576 12.11 21.90 29.60
C TRP A 576 12.97 22.98 28.92
N GLU A 577 13.17 22.90 27.59
CA GLU A 577 13.85 23.93 26.81
C GLU A 577 12.89 25.08 26.46
N LYS A 578 11.68 24.74 26.02
CA LYS A 578 10.64 25.69 25.61
C LYS A 578 10.02 26.44 26.78
N GLY A 579 9.91 25.81 27.94
CA GLY A 579 9.41 26.42 29.16
C GLY A 579 10.39 27.38 29.85
N GLY A 580 11.65 27.46 29.39
CA GLY A 580 12.62 28.44 29.87
C GLY A 580 12.84 28.41 31.39
N GLU A 581 12.99 29.59 32.00
CA GLU A 581 13.19 29.71 33.46
C GLU A 581 11.95 29.29 34.27
N GLU A 582 10.74 29.53 33.75
CA GLU A 582 9.48 29.16 34.41
C GLU A 582 9.42 27.65 34.70
N TYR A 583 9.89 26.81 33.77
CA TYR A 583 9.96 25.36 33.95
C TYR A 583 10.77 24.96 35.21
N TRP A 584 11.85 25.66 35.49
CA TRP A 584 12.71 25.39 36.64
C TRP A 584 12.15 26.00 37.93
N GLU A 585 11.62 27.23 37.85
CA GLU A 585 11.02 27.93 39.00
C GLU A 585 9.82 27.17 39.58
N VAL A 586 8.96 26.62 38.73
CA VAL A 586 7.81 25.80 39.14
C VAL A 586 8.26 24.56 39.90
N GLN A 587 9.30 23.88 39.41
CA GLN A 587 9.84 22.70 40.08
C GLN A 587 10.51 23.07 41.41
N ALA A 588 11.33 24.11 41.45
CA ALA A 588 11.96 24.58 42.67
C ALA A 588 10.93 24.96 43.75
N THR A 589 9.87 25.66 43.34
CA THR A 589 8.74 26.03 44.20
C THR A 589 8.05 24.79 44.76
N PHE A 590 7.75 23.81 43.89
CA PHE A 590 7.11 22.57 44.32
C PHE A 590 7.97 21.76 45.31
N LEU A 591 9.29 21.66 45.07
CA LEU A 591 10.22 21.01 46.01
C LEU A 591 10.16 21.71 47.38
N GLN A 592 10.22 23.04 47.42
CA GLN A 592 10.13 23.81 48.67
C GLN A 592 8.78 23.67 49.37
N GLU A 593 7.65 23.71 48.64
CA GLU A 593 6.32 23.47 49.18
C GLU A 593 6.23 22.06 49.82
N CYS A 594 6.76 21.04 49.15
CA CYS A 594 6.75 19.68 49.67
C CYS A 594 7.61 19.54 50.93
N LEU A 595 8.77 20.18 50.99
CA LEU A 595 9.68 20.16 52.15
C LEU A 595 9.08 20.93 53.34
N SER A 596 8.56 22.13 53.11
CA SER A 596 7.93 22.97 54.14
C SER A 596 6.69 22.33 54.77
N GLN A 597 5.92 21.51 54.04
CA GLN A 597 4.80 20.77 54.62
C GLN A 597 5.20 19.72 55.68
N ALA A 598 6.47 19.25 55.77
CA ALA A 598 6.91 18.46 56.94
C ALA A 598 7.09 19.36 58.15
N ALA A 599 7.54 20.59 57.92
CA ALA A 599 7.81 21.55 58.99
C ALA A 599 6.52 22.15 59.57
N GLY A 600 5.38 22.06 58.88
CA GLY A 600 4.09 22.56 59.36
C GLY A 600 2.88 21.96 58.66
N SER A 601 2.17 21.08 59.37
CA SER A 601 0.79 20.66 59.03
C SER A 601 -0.16 21.87 59.08
N LYS A 602 -0.40 22.54 57.94
CA LYS A 602 -1.64 23.27 57.65
C LYS A 602 -1.83 23.39 56.13
N LYS A 603 -2.93 22.80 55.64
CA LYS A 603 -3.36 22.84 54.23
C LYS A 603 -3.43 24.28 53.72
N VAL A 604 -2.63 24.60 52.70
CA VAL A 604 -2.86 25.77 51.85
C VAL A 604 -3.44 25.25 50.54
N ASN A 605 -4.77 25.35 50.40
CA ASN A 605 -5.40 25.27 49.09
C ASN A 605 -5.05 26.58 48.38
N SER A 606 -4.12 26.56 47.43
CA SER A 606 -4.01 27.67 46.48
C SER A 606 -4.71 27.29 45.18
N GLU A 607 -5.63 28.15 44.77
CA GLU A 607 -6.32 28.12 43.49
C GLU A 607 -5.32 28.18 42.31
N PRO A 608 -5.72 27.72 41.12
CA PRO A 608 -4.89 27.84 39.92
C PRO A 608 -4.53 29.31 39.67
N VAL A 609 -3.23 29.59 39.59
CA VAL A 609 -2.72 30.88 39.13
C VAL A 609 -3.09 31.01 37.65
N GLN A 610 -4.23 31.66 37.37
CA GLN A 610 -4.49 32.27 36.07
C GLN A 610 -3.96 33.70 36.13
N VAL A 611 -2.85 34.00 35.45
CA VAL A 611 -2.38 35.38 35.31
C VAL A 611 -1.87 35.65 33.89
N THR A 612 -2.77 36.32 33.16
CA THR A 612 -2.60 37.38 32.14
C THR A 612 -1.69 37.14 30.94
N GLU A 613 -2.35 37.03 29.78
CA GLU A 613 -1.85 37.58 28.52
C GLU A 613 -1.44 39.05 28.71
N THR A 614 -0.15 39.35 28.51
CA THR A 614 0.29 40.72 28.25
C THR A 614 0.80 40.81 26.82
N THR A 615 -0.08 41.41 26.01
CA THR A 615 0.11 42.24 24.79
C THR A 615 1.18 41.88 23.78
#